data_AF-A0A0G4L689-F1
#
_entry.id   AF-A0A0G4L689-F1
#
_cell.length_a   1.000
_cell.length_b   1.000
_cell.length_c   1.000
_cell.angle_alpha   90.00
_cell.angle_beta   90.00
_cell.angle_gamma   90.00
#
_symmetry.space_group_name_H-M   'P 1'
#
loop_
_entity.id
_entity.type
_entity.pdbx_description
1 polymer ?
#
loop_
_entity_poly.entity_id
_entity_poly.type
_entity_poly.pdbx_seq_one_letter_code
_entity_poly.pdbx_strand_id
1 'polypeptide(L)' 'MGRVIGVESRALGVNQIFAPVVDLAREMRFGRVEECYTEDPYLAGEYGYAYVKGLQEEKVCAMVKHFAAFAT' A
#
# COMPACT_ATOMS: atom_id res chain seq x y z
N MET A 1 0.75 11.28 0.44
CA MET A 1 0.94 10.42 -0.76
C MET A 1 -0.36 9.82 -1.25
N GLY A 2 -1.09 9.02 -0.44
CA GLY A 2 -2.35 8.35 -0.89
C GLY A 2 -3.38 9.28 -1.56
N ARG A 3 -3.58 10.49 -1.02
CA ARG A 3 -4.49 11.48 -1.63
C ARG A 3 -4.07 11.94 -3.03
N VAL A 4 -2.78 12.23 -3.23
CA VAL A 4 -2.27 12.66 -4.54
C VAL A 4 -2.46 11.56 -5.58
N ILE A 5 -2.15 10.32 -5.21
CA ILE A 5 -2.40 9.13 -6.04
C ILE A 5 -3.90 9.00 -6.35
N GLY A 6 -4.77 9.27 -5.37
CA GLY A 6 -6.23 9.28 -5.55
C GLY A 6 -6.69 10.31 -6.58
N VAL A 7 -6.18 11.55 -6.52
CA VAL A 7 -6.49 12.61 -7.49
C VAL A 7 -6.07 12.19 -8.91
N GLU A 8 -4.85 11.67 -9.07
CA GLU A 8 -4.34 11.19 -10.36
C GLU A 8 -5.15 10.02 -10.89
N SER A 9 -5.49 9.05 -10.02
CA SER A 9 -6.32 7.89 -10.37
C SER A 9 -7.69 8.33 -10.89
N ARG A 10 -8.34 9.27 -10.20
CA ARG A 10 -9.63 9.84 -10.62
C ARG A 10 -9.53 10.56 -11.97
N ALA A 11 -8.47 11.32 -12.19
CA ALA A 11 -8.23 11.99 -13.46
C ALA A 11 -8.07 11.01 -14.63
N LEU A 12 -7.53 9.81 -14.37
CA LEU A 12 -7.37 8.73 -15.35
C LEU A 12 -8.59 7.79 -15.45
N GLY A 13 -9.66 8.03 -14.68
CA GLY A 13 -10.82 7.14 -14.63
C GLY A 13 -10.59 5.82 -13.88
N VAL A 14 -9.48 5.68 -13.17
CA VAL A 14 -9.17 4.51 -12.33
C VAL A 14 -9.93 4.61 -11.01
N ASN A 15 -10.63 3.54 -10.66
CA ASN A 15 -11.45 3.43 -9.45
C ASN A 15 -10.86 2.51 -8.37
N GLN A 16 -9.80 1.77 -8.68
CA GLN A 16 -9.10 0.91 -7.73
C GLN A 16 -7.59 0.91 -7.99
N ILE A 17 -6.82 1.00 -6.91
CA ILE A 17 -5.37 0.83 -6.95
C ILE A 17 -4.99 -0.44 -6.21
N PHE A 18 -4.16 -1.26 -6.85
CA PHE A 18 -3.61 -2.49 -6.26
C PHE A 18 -2.43 -2.17 -5.35
N ALA A 19 -2.67 -1.38 -4.31
CA ALA A 19 -1.72 -0.96 -3.30
C ALA A 19 -2.51 -0.59 -2.02
N PRO A 20 -1.87 -0.58 -0.84
CA PRO A 20 -0.43 -0.71 -0.59
C PRO A 20 0.04 -2.17 -0.38
N VAL A 21 1.34 -2.39 -0.61
CA VAL A 21 2.04 -3.59 -0.12
C VAL A 21 2.39 -3.36 1.35
N VAL A 22 1.87 -4.21 2.24
CA VAL A 22 2.10 -4.16 3.70
C VAL A 22 2.76 -5.44 4.23
N ASP A 23 3.35 -6.22 3.32
CA ASP A 23 4.26 -7.29 3.72
C ASP A 23 5.44 -6.73 4.51
N LEU A 24 5.97 -7.52 5.45
CA LEU A 24 7.10 -7.11 6.27
C LEU A 24 8.40 -7.32 5.50
N ALA A 25 9.25 -6.30 5.47
CA ALA A 25 10.56 -6.31 4.81
C ALA A 25 11.61 -7.15 5.57
N ARG A 26 11.29 -8.40 5.93
CA ARG A 26 12.14 -9.28 6.75
C ARG A 26 13.26 -9.97 5.98
N GLU A 27 13.00 -10.33 4.72
CA GLU A 27 13.98 -10.99 3.85
C GLU A 27 14.45 -10.00 2.77
N MET A 28 15.68 -9.51 2.88
CA MET A 28 16.23 -8.53 1.93
C MET A 28 16.46 -9.09 0.52
N ARG A 29 16.49 -10.42 0.35
CA ARG A 29 16.54 -11.08 -0.97
C ARG A 29 15.17 -11.25 -1.60
N PHE A 30 14.09 -10.94 -0.89
CA PHE A 30 12.75 -10.95 -1.44
C PHE A 30 12.68 -9.93 -2.57
N GLY A 31 12.34 -10.38 -3.78
CA GLY A 31 12.46 -9.57 -4.99
C GLY A 31 11.48 -8.39 -5.10
N ARG A 32 10.66 -8.15 -4.08
CA ARG A 32 9.76 -7.00 -3.95
C ARG A 32 9.92 -6.29 -2.61
N VAL A 33 11.07 -6.47 -1.94
CA VAL A 33 11.37 -5.83 -0.65
C VAL A 33 11.33 -4.31 -0.75
N GLU A 34 11.63 -3.75 -1.92
CA GLU A 34 11.56 -2.31 -2.21
C GLU A 34 10.13 -1.75 -2.23
N GLU A 35 9.13 -2.60 -2.41
CA GLU A 35 7.72 -2.22 -2.32
C GLU A 35 7.18 -2.33 -0.88
N CYS A 36 7.91 -3.00 0.02
CA CYS A 36 7.54 -3.14 1.43
C CYS A 36 7.93 -1.89 2.21
N TYR A 37 7.15 -1.52 3.24
CA TYR A 37 7.46 -0.31 4.01
C TYR A 37 8.58 -0.50 5.03
N THR A 38 8.55 -1.60 5.78
CA THR A 38 9.42 -1.83 6.93
C THR A 38 9.32 -3.29 7.41
N GLU A 39 10.26 -3.73 8.24
CA GLU A 39 10.19 -5.00 8.97
C GLU A 39 9.30 -4.94 10.22
N ASP A 40 9.00 -3.73 10.72
CA ASP A 40 8.19 -3.51 11.92
C ASP A 40 6.68 -3.58 11.61
N PRO A 41 5.90 -4.46 12.27
CA PRO A 41 4.48 -4.64 11.95
C PRO A 41 3.59 -3.47 12.35
N TYR A 42 3.96 -2.72 13.39
CA TYR A 42 3.17 -1.57 13.82
C TYR A 42 3.30 -0.43 12.80
N LEU A 43 4.54 -0.09 12.41
CA LEU A 43 4.81 0.91 11.40
C LEU A 43 4.24 0.52 10.03
N ALA A 44 4.35 -0.74 9.61
CA ALA A 44 3.72 -1.22 8.37
C ALA A 44 2.19 -0.99 8.39
N GLY A 45 1.55 -1.25 9.53
CA GLY A 45 0.13 -0.98 9.74
C GLY A 45 -0.23 0.50 9.65
N GLU A 46 0.52 1.37 10.34
CA GLU A 46 0.29 2.82 10.33
C GLU A 46 0.47 3.43 8.94
N TYR A 47 1.51 3.03 8.19
CA TYR A 47 1.71 3.47 6.81
C TYR A 47 0.61 2.97 5.87
N GLY A 48 0.21 1.70 6.00
CA GLY A 48 -0.89 1.13 5.25
C GLY A 48 -2.20 1.88 5.51
N TYR A 49 -2.52 2.17 6.79
CA TYR A 49 -3.70 2.93 7.19
C TYR A 49 -3.70 4.33 6.55
N ALA A 50 -2.61 5.09 6.70
CA ALA A 50 -2.51 6.44 6.15
C ALA A 50 -2.64 6.45 4.61
N TYR A 51 -2.05 5.46 3.93
CA TYR A 51 -2.19 5.30 2.47
C TYR A 51 -3.64 5.06 2.07
N VAL A 52 -4.30 4.07 2.70
CA VAL A 52 -5.69 3.69 2.41
C VAL A 52 -6.63 4.87 2.64
N LYS A 53 -6.50 5.56 3.77
CA LYS A 53 -7.31 6.73 4.10
C LYS A 53 -7.18 7.83 3.05
N GLY A 54 -5.95 8.19 2.68
CA GLY A 54 -5.72 9.23 1.67
C GLY A 54 -6.28 8.86 0.29
N LEU A 55 -6.15 7.59 -0.13
CA LEU A 55 -6.68 7.16 -1.43
C LEU A 55 -8.23 7.18 -1.46
N GLN A 56 -8.85 6.74 -0.37
CA GLN A 56 -10.31 6.65 -0.26
C GLN A 56 -11.00 8.01 -0.08
N GLU A 57 -10.29 9.05 0.39
CA GLU A 57 -10.79 10.43 0.37
C GLU A 57 -11.18 10.89 -1.05
N GLU A 58 -10.43 10.43 -2.05
CA GLU A 58 -10.68 10.74 -3.47
C GLU A 58 -11.62 9.70 -4.13
N LYS A 59 -12.31 8.86 -3.34
CA LYS A 59 -13.25 7.82 -3.78
C LYS A 59 -12.61 6.77 -4.70
N VAL A 60 -11.35 6.43 -4.43
CA VAL A 60 -10.61 5.34 -5.11
C VAL A 60 -10.37 4.20 -4.12
N CYS A 61 -10.68 2.97 -4.52
CA CYS A 61 -10.53 1.79 -3.67
C CYS A 61 -9.05 1.41 -3.52
N ALA A 62 -8.63 1.12 -2.29
CA ALA A 62 -7.31 0.56 -2.00
C ALA A 62 -7.40 -0.97 -1.84
N MET A 63 -6.33 -1.68 -2.20
CA MET A 63 -6.19 -3.12 -1.97
C MET A 63 -4.94 -3.36 -1.13
N VAL A 64 -5.13 -3.50 0.17
CA VAL A 64 -4.08 -3.92 1.09
C VAL A 64 -3.64 -5.34 0.71
N LYS A 65 -2.36 -5.53 0.43
CA LYS A 65 -1.80 -6.80 -0.03
C LYS A 65 -0.37 -7.02 0.48
N HIS A 66 0.16 -8.24 0.47
CA HIS A 66 -0.53 -9.50 0.19
C HIS A 66 -0.89 -10.14 1.52
N PHE A 67 -2.17 -10.42 1.74
CA PHE A 67 -2.60 -11.11 2.95
C PHE A 67 -2.51 -12.63 2.72
N ALA A 68 -1.63 -13.37 3.41
CA ALA A 68 -0.58 -12.94 4.33
C ALA A 68 0.72 -13.72 4.08
N ALA A 69 1.82 -13.24 4.68
CA ALA A 69 3.12 -13.94 4.72
C ALA A 69 3.75 -14.16 3.32
N PHE A 70 3.54 -13.23 2.37
CA PHE A 70 4.05 -13.36 1.01
C PHE A 70 5.54 -13.00 0.90
N ALA A 71 6.04 -12.09 1.74
CA ALA A 71 7.47 -11.72 1.81
C ALA A 71 8.27 -12.51 2.85
N THR A 72 7.78 -13.67 3.29
CA THR A 72 8.43 -14.53 4.29
C THR A 72 9.27 -15.63 3.65
#